data_AF-A0A6I7HTT3-F1
#
_entry.id   AF-A0A6I7HTT3-F1
#
_cell.length_a   1.000
_cell.length_b   1.000
_cell.length_c   1.000
_cell.angle_alpha   90.00
_cell.angle_beta   90.00
_cell.angle_gamma   90.00
#
_symmetry.space_group_name_H-M   'P 1'
#
loop_
_entity.id
_entity.type
_entity.pdbx_description
1 polymer ?
#
loop_
_entity_poly.entity_id
_entity_poly.type
_entity_poly.pdbx_seq_one_letter_code
_entity_poly.pdbx_strand_id
1 'polypeptide(L)'
;MRNTNWSLIRNMMNAAIDFCERVEAAGYTEADRDADVVVNEQPVTVQDILTSAWTYPENMRYEIIRMRYEDRTNLAYVPEMSRILTAMAEASAELVGGKGLAEEPVRRMITWFEKDGAVLLETAIKHRRSAAATE
;
A
#
# COMPACT_ATOMS: atom_id res chain seq x y z
N MET A 1 -22.70 1.90 7.99
CA MET A 1 -21.70 1.46 7.00
C MET A 1 -20.35 1.97 7.48
N ARG A 2 -19.34 1.10 7.68
CA ARG A 2 -18.00 1.59 8.06
C ARG A 2 -17.40 2.27 6.83
N ASN A 3 -17.12 3.56 6.91
CA ASN A 3 -16.49 4.30 5.83
C ASN A 3 -14.98 4.19 6.00
N THR A 4 -14.35 3.32 5.21
CA THR A 4 -12.90 3.31 5.05
C THR A 4 -12.45 4.71 4.63
N ASN A 5 -11.49 5.30 5.35
CA ASN A 5 -10.86 6.55 4.93
C ASN A 5 -9.87 6.27 3.80
N TRP A 6 -10.38 6.18 2.57
CA TRP A 6 -9.58 5.88 1.37
C TRP A 6 -8.51 6.94 1.10
N SER A 7 -8.77 8.21 1.46
CA SER A 7 -7.80 9.29 1.32
C SER A 7 -6.57 9.07 2.20
N LEU A 8 -6.76 8.61 3.44
CA LEU A 8 -5.65 8.29 4.34
C LEU A 8 -4.80 7.14 3.79
N ILE A 9 -5.43 6.08 3.28
CA ILE A 9 -4.71 4.93 2.69
C ILE A 9 -3.90 5.39 1.47
N ARG A 10 -4.50 6.19 0.57
CA ARG A 10 -3.79 6.73 -0.59
C ARG A 10 -2.60 7.60 -0.19
N ASN A 11 -2.79 8.48 0.80
CA ASN A 11 -1.71 9.34 1.29
C ASN A 11 -0.56 8.52 1.91
N MET A 12 -0.88 7.46 2.66
CA MET A 12 0.13 6.58 3.25
C MET A 12 0.97 5.87 2.17
N MET A 13 0.31 5.33 1.14
CA MET A 13 1.00 4.65 0.04
C MET A 13 1.82 5.64 -0.81
N ASN A 14 1.25 6.80 -1.15
CA ASN A 14 1.96 7.83 -1.91
C ASN A 14 3.19 8.34 -1.14
N ALA A 15 3.09 8.57 0.18
CA ALA A 15 4.23 9.02 0.96
C ALA A 15 5.40 8.01 0.93
N ALA A 16 5.11 6.71 0.90
CA ALA A 16 6.13 5.67 0.73
C ALA A 16 6.74 5.69 -0.69
N ILE A 17 5.90 5.81 -1.73
CA ILE A 17 6.34 5.92 -3.13
C ILE A 17 7.24 7.15 -3.32
N ASP A 18 6.79 8.33 -2.88
CA ASP A 18 7.52 9.59 -2.97
C ASP A 18 8.88 9.49 -2.25
N PHE A 19 8.94 8.80 -1.11
CA PHE A 19 10.20 8.56 -0.41
C PHE A 19 11.14 7.66 -1.24
N CYS A 20 10.65 6.55 -1.78
CA CYS A 20 11.43 5.66 -2.64
C CYS A 20 11.96 6.39 -3.89
N GLU A 21 11.11 7.16 -4.57
CA GLU A 21 11.52 7.96 -5.74
C GLU A 21 12.63 8.96 -5.40
N ARG A 22 12.57 9.59 -4.21
CA ARG A 22 13.62 10.50 -3.75
C ARG A 22 14.92 9.78 -3.41
N VAL A 23 14.86 8.57 -2.86
CA VAL A 23 16.04 7.73 -2.61
C VAL A 23 16.71 7.36 -3.95
N GLU A 24 15.93 6.94 -4.95
CA GLU A 24 16.45 6.65 -6.29
C GLU A 24 17.02 7.90 -6.98
N ALA A 25 16.32 9.03 -6.90
CA ALA A 25 16.77 10.30 -7.48
C ALA A 25 18.05 10.85 -6.82
N ALA A 26 18.29 10.53 -5.55
CA ALA A 26 19.55 10.84 -4.87
C ALA A 26 20.72 9.96 -5.34
N GLY A 27 20.47 8.93 -6.14
CA GLY A 27 21.50 8.02 -6.64
C GLY A 27 22.02 7.05 -5.58
N TYR A 28 21.20 6.72 -4.58
CA TYR A 28 21.59 5.80 -3.50
C TYR A 28 22.20 4.51 -4.03
N THR A 29 23.35 4.13 -3.47
CA THR A 29 24.00 2.85 -3.67
C THR A 29 24.32 2.19 -2.33
N GLU A 30 24.64 0.88 -2.34
CA GLU A 30 25.04 0.20 -1.10
C GLU A 30 26.30 0.77 -0.45
N ALA A 31 27.14 1.48 -1.23
CA ALA A 31 28.35 2.13 -0.72
C ALA A 31 28.05 3.36 0.14
N ASP A 32 26.82 3.89 0.11
CA ASP A 32 26.42 5.09 0.87
C ASP A 32 25.83 4.73 2.26
N ARG A 33 25.75 3.44 2.61
CA ARG A 33 25.05 2.95 3.83
C ARG A 33 25.57 3.56 5.13
N ASP A 34 26.87 3.81 5.22
CA ASP A 34 27.55 4.37 6.40
C ASP A 34 27.66 5.90 6.38
N ALA A 35 27.24 6.56 5.28
CA ALA A 35 27.16 8.01 5.25
C ALA A 35 26.15 8.49 6.31
N ASP A 36 26.49 9.57 7.02
CA ASP A 36 25.70 10.03 8.15
C ASP A 36 25.24 11.49 8.05
N VAL A 37 24.23 11.79 8.86
CA VAL A 37 23.77 13.14 9.16
C VAL A 37 23.50 13.25 10.65
N VAL A 38 23.76 14.41 11.25
CA VAL A 38 23.47 14.64 12.67
C VAL A 38 22.02 15.08 12.84
N VAL A 39 21.25 14.31 13.60
CA VAL A 39 19.86 14.60 13.99
C VAL A 39 19.77 14.61 15.50
N ASN A 40 19.32 15.72 16.10
CA ASN A 40 19.25 15.87 17.57
C ASN A 40 20.55 15.47 18.29
N GLU A 41 21.70 15.95 17.77
CA GLU A 41 23.04 15.65 18.30
C GLU A 41 23.47 14.17 18.22
N GLN A 42 22.72 13.32 17.50
CA GLN A 42 23.06 11.92 17.26
C GLN A 42 23.39 11.70 15.78
N PRO A 43 24.50 11.00 15.44
CA PRO A 43 24.74 10.58 14.08
C PRO A 43 23.69 9.54 13.69
N VAL A 44 23.07 9.72 12.53
CA VAL A 44 22.09 8.80 11.94
C VAL A 44 22.60 8.46 10.54
N THR A 45 22.82 7.17 10.30
CA THR A 45 23.33 6.70 9.01
C THR A 45 22.21 6.61 7.97
N VAL A 46 22.57 6.58 6.69
CA VAL A 46 21.64 6.26 5.60
C VAL A 46 20.95 4.92 5.87
N GLN A 47 21.69 3.92 6.35
CA GLN A 47 21.12 2.62 6.71
C GLN A 47 20.10 2.72 7.85
N ASP A 48 20.31 3.57 8.86
CA ASP A 48 19.32 3.79 9.94
C ASP A 48 18.03 4.43 9.42
N ILE A 49 18.16 5.40 8.51
CA ILE A 49 17.03 6.08 7.87
C ILE A 49 16.21 5.09 7.05
N LEU A 50 16.87 4.31 6.18
CA LEU A 50 16.20 3.32 5.36
C LEU A 50 15.57 2.24 6.25
N THR A 51 16.26 1.77 7.30
CA THR A 51 15.72 0.79 8.26
C THR A 51 14.46 1.29 8.93
N SER A 52 14.44 2.55 9.33
CA SER A 52 13.25 3.19 9.88
C SER A 52 12.11 3.25 8.86
N ALA A 53 12.41 3.44 7.57
CA ALA A 53 11.40 3.53 6.51
C ALA A 53 10.60 2.23 6.32
N TRP A 54 11.16 1.04 6.58
CA TRP A 54 10.38 -0.21 6.52
C TRP A 54 9.89 -0.71 7.89
N THR A 55 10.61 -0.43 8.99
CA THR A 55 10.21 -0.87 10.34
C THR A 55 9.10 0.01 10.93
N TYR A 56 9.06 1.31 10.63
CA TYR A 56 8.02 2.20 11.16
C TYR A 56 6.60 1.84 10.66
N PRO A 57 6.37 1.57 9.35
CA PRO A 57 5.08 1.06 8.88
C PRO A 57 4.70 -0.29 9.49
N GLU A 58 5.67 -1.19 9.72
CA GLU A 58 5.42 -2.47 10.38
C GLU A 58 4.92 -2.26 11.82
N ASN A 59 5.59 -1.41 12.60
CA ASN A 59 5.16 -1.08 13.95
C ASN A 59 3.77 -0.42 13.95
N MET A 60 3.51 0.51 13.03
CA MET A 60 2.21 1.14 12.87
C MET A 60 1.11 0.11 12.54
N ARG A 61 1.40 -0.93 11.75
CA ARG A 61 0.45 -2.02 11.49
C ARG A 61 0.05 -2.73 12.78
N TYR A 62 0.99 -3.04 13.66
CA TYR A 62 0.68 -3.67 14.95
C TYR A 62 -0.13 -2.74 15.85
N GLU A 63 0.20 -1.44 15.88
CA GLU A 63 -0.59 -0.44 16.61
C GLU A 63 -2.02 -0.34 16.08
N ILE A 64 -2.22 -0.36 14.75
CA ILE A 64 -3.58 -0.40 14.16
C ILE A 64 -4.34 -1.65 14.61
N ILE A 65 -3.70 -2.82 14.63
CA ILE A 65 -4.34 -4.06 15.09
C ILE A 65 -4.74 -3.92 16.57
N ARG A 66 -3.85 -3.38 17.39
CA ARG A 66 -4.11 -3.13 18.80
C ARG A 66 -5.27 -2.15 19.01
N MET A 67 -5.26 -1.01 18.33
CA MET A 67 -6.35 -0.02 18.37
C MET A 67 -7.69 -0.66 17.99
N ARG A 68 -7.73 -1.50 16.97
CA ARG A 68 -8.96 -2.22 16.58
C ARG A 68 -9.43 -3.21 17.63
N TYR A 69 -8.51 -3.82 18.37
CA TYR A 69 -8.85 -4.70 19.47
C TYR A 69 -9.45 -3.92 20.65
N GLU A 70 -8.80 -2.84 21.04
CA GLU A 70 -9.26 -1.96 22.12
C GLU A 70 -10.65 -1.39 21.81
N ASP A 71 -10.88 -0.99 20.56
CA ASP A 71 -12.15 -0.43 20.08
C ASP A 71 -13.21 -1.50 19.74
N ARG A 72 -12.90 -2.79 19.95
CA ARG A 72 -13.75 -3.96 19.58
C ARG A 72 -14.22 -3.94 18.13
N THR A 73 -13.44 -3.35 17.22
CA THR A 73 -13.74 -3.27 15.79
C THR A 73 -12.99 -4.29 14.94
N ASN A 74 -12.32 -5.25 15.59
CA ASN A 74 -11.70 -6.41 14.94
C ASN A 74 -12.63 -7.08 13.94
N LEU A 75 -12.04 -7.58 12.87
CA LEU A 75 -12.75 -8.36 11.85
C LEU A 75 -12.44 -9.83 12.05
N ALA A 76 -13.47 -10.68 11.92
CA ALA A 76 -13.31 -12.12 12.00
C ALA A 76 -12.50 -12.70 10.83
N TYR A 77 -12.40 -11.98 9.72
CA TYR A 77 -11.60 -12.34 8.55
C TYR A 77 -11.00 -11.07 7.91
N VAL A 78 -9.97 -11.27 7.08
CA VAL A 78 -9.37 -10.18 6.29
C VAL A 78 -10.29 -9.86 5.10
N PRO A 79 -10.84 -8.63 5.00
CA PRO A 79 -11.71 -8.25 3.90
C PRO A 79 -11.03 -8.35 2.54
N GLU A 80 -11.84 -8.59 1.51
CA GLU A 80 -11.41 -8.65 0.11
C GLU A 80 -10.65 -7.39 -0.29
N MET A 81 -11.12 -6.22 0.14
CA MET A 81 -10.48 -4.92 -0.13
C MET A 81 -9.06 -4.83 0.46
N SER A 82 -8.84 -5.38 1.66
CA SER A 82 -7.50 -5.44 2.25
C SER A 82 -6.59 -6.38 1.46
N ARG A 83 -7.12 -7.54 1.02
CA ARG A 83 -6.37 -8.50 0.19
C ARG A 83 -5.94 -7.91 -1.14
N ILE A 84 -6.82 -7.15 -1.80
CA ILE A 84 -6.50 -6.46 -3.07
C ILE A 84 -5.34 -5.48 -2.87
N LEU A 85 -5.37 -4.66 -1.82
CA LEU A 85 -4.30 -3.69 -1.54
C LEU A 85 -2.96 -4.38 -1.26
N THR A 86 -2.96 -5.46 -0.46
CA THR A 86 -1.75 -6.23 -0.18
C THR A 86 -1.17 -6.84 -1.45
N ALA A 87 -1.98 -7.52 -2.27
CA ALA A 87 -1.52 -8.11 -3.52
C ALA A 87 -0.96 -7.06 -4.50
N MET A 88 -1.58 -5.87 -4.57
CA MET A 88 -1.09 -4.77 -5.39
C MET A 88 0.26 -4.23 -4.87
N ALA A 89 0.41 -4.10 -3.54
CA ALA A 89 1.67 -3.67 -2.94
C ALA A 89 2.80 -4.69 -3.19
N GLU A 90 2.52 -5.98 -3.02
CA GLU A 90 3.46 -7.07 -3.32
C GLU A 90 3.88 -7.07 -4.80
N ALA A 91 2.92 -6.97 -5.73
CA ALA A 91 3.22 -6.87 -7.16
C ALA A 91 4.01 -5.60 -7.52
N SER A 92 3.75 -4.48 -6.83
CA SER A 92 4.48 -3.23 -7.03
C SER A 92 5.93 -3.33 -6.52
N ALA A 93 6.15 -4.07 -5.42
CA ALA A 93 7.49 -4.27 -4.86
C ALA A 93 8.43 -5.00 -5.85
N GLU A 94 7.90 -5.96 -6.62
CA GLU A 94 8.66 -6.67 -7.67
C GLU A 94 9.07 -5.77 -8.85
N LEU A 95 8.47 -4.58 -8.99
CA LEU A 95 8.85 -3.61 -10.04
C LEU A 95 10.02 -2.71 -9.60
N VAL A 96 10.31 -2.60 -8.30
CA VAL A 96 11.38 -1.74 -7.78
C VAL A 96 12.73 -2.22 -8.32
N GLY A 97 13.50 -1.31 -8.94
CA GLY A 97 14.76 -1.66 -9.63
C GLY A 97 14.61 -2.46 -10.94
N GLY A 98 13.39 -2.85 -11.32
CA GLY A 98 13.10 -3.61 -12.53
C GLY A 98 12.95 -2.71 -13.76
N LYS A 99 14.03 -2.46 -14.50
CA LYS A 99 14.00 -1.62 -15.72
C LYS A 99 13.07 -2.19 -16.80
N GLY A 100 11.85 -1.64 -16.91
CA GLY A 100 10.89 -1.92 -17.98
C GLY A 100 10.28 -3.33 -17.96
N LEU A 101 10.46 -4.08 -16.87
CA LEU A 101 9.87 -5.42 -16.76
C LEU A 101 8.35 -5.32 -16.62
N ALA A 102 7.64 -6.19 -17.34
CA ALA A 102 6.19 -6.39 -17.23
C ALA A 102 5.30 -5.14 -17.42
N GLU A 103 5.78 -4.07 -18.07
CA GLU A 103 5.01 -2.84 -18.30
C GLU A 103 3.63 -3.13 -18.94
N GLU A 104 3.61 -3.89 -20.04
CA GLU A 104 2.38 -4.25 -20.74
C GLU A 104 1.40 -5.07 -19.86
N PRO A 105 1.81 -6.18 -19.21
CA PRO A 105 0.97 -6.85 -18.22
C PRO A 105 0.44 -5.95 -17.10
N VAL A 106 1.27 -5.08 -16.54
CA VAL A 106 0.89 -4.16 -15.46
C VAL A 106 -0.14 -3.14 -15.96
N ARG A 107 0.07 -2.54 -17.14
CA ARG A 107 -0.90 -1.62 -17.76
C ARG A 107 -2.26 -2.27 -18.02
N ARG A 108 -2.27 -3.54 -18.45
CA ARG A 108 -3.53 -4.30 -18.60
C ARG A 108 -4.24 -4.51 -17.25
N MET A 109 -3.49 -4.88 -16.20
CA MET A 109 -4.05 -5.02 -14.86
C MET A 109 -4.66 -3.70 -14.36
N ILE A 110 -3.93 -2.58 -14.50
CA ILE A 110 -4.43 -1.24 -14.14
C ILE A 110 -5.72 -0.92 -14.89
N THR A 111 -5.72 -1.12 -16.22
CA THR A 111 -6.90 -0.85 -17.06
C THR A 111 -8.11 -1.67 -16.60
N TRP A 112 -7.91 -2.94 -16.24
CA TRP A 112 -8.98 -3.78 -15.72
C TRP A 112 -9.59 -3.22 -14.43
N PHE A 113 -8.77 -2.76 -13.47
CA PHE A 113 -9.27 -2.12 -12.24
C PHE A 113 -10.04 -0.82 -12.53
N GLU A 114 -9.55 0.00 -13.47
CA GLU A 114 -10.13 1.31 -13.80
C GLU A 114 -11.46 1.21 -14.57
N LYS A 115 -11.57 0.25 -15.50
CA LYS A 115 -12.66 0.22 -16.48
C LYS A 115 -13.62 -0.94 -16.30
N ASP A 116 -13.13 -2.10 -15.89
CA ASP A 116 -13.90 -3.34 -15.94
C ASP A 116 -14.33 -3.82 -14.55
N GLY A 117 -13.39 -3.95 -13.62
CA GLY A 117 -13.59 -4.62 -12.34
C GLY A 117 -14.72 -4.01 -11.50
N ALA A 118 -14.70 -2.69 -11.31
CA ALA A 118 -15.74 -1.99 -10.54
C ALA A 118 -17.12 -2.09 -11.23
N VAL A 119 -17.16 -1.87 -12.55
CA VAL A 119 -18.41 -1.90 -13.35
C VAL A 119 -19.06 -3.29 -13.29
N LEU A 120 -18.27 -4.34 -13.46
CA LEU A 120 -18.75 -5.73 -13.39
C LEU A 120 -19.30 -6.05 -11.99
N LEU A 121 -18.59 -5.66 -10.93
CA LEU A 121 -19.03 -5.87 -9.55
C LEU A 121 -20.34 -5.14 -9.26
N GLU A 122 -20.44 -3.86 -9.62
CA GLU A 122 -21.65 -3.06 -9.42
C GLU A 122 -22.84 -3.63 -10.18
N THR A 123 -22.62 -4.08 -11.42
CA THR A 123 -23.66 -4.70 -12.26
C THR A 123 -24.16 -6.00 -11.64
N ALA A 124 -23.26 -6.87 -11.18
CA ALA A 124 -23.62 -8.12 -10.51
C ALA A 124 -24.44 -7.87 -9.23
N ILE A 125 -24.05 -6.88 -8.41
CA ILE A 125 -24.79 -6.48 -7.21
C ILE A 125 -26.19 -5.96 -7.57
N LYS A 126 -26.29 -5.10 -8.60
CA LYS A 126 -27.58 -4.58 -9.09
C LYS A 126 -28.50 -5.73 -9.52
N HIS A 127 -28.01 -6.65 -10.35
CA HIS A 127 -28.79 -7.80 -10.80
C HIS A 127 -29.31 -8.65 -9.64
N ARG A 128 -28.46 -8.98 -8.66
CA ARG A 128 -28.86 -9.79 -7.49
C ARG A 128 -29.96 -9.12 -6.67
N ARG A 129 -29.88 -7.80 -6.50
CA ARG A 129 -30.86 -7.01 -5.73
C ARG A 129 -32.18 -6.86 -6.47
N SER A 130 -32.16 -6.66 -7.79
CA SER A 130 -33.37 -6.63 -8.61
C SER A 130 -34.11 -7.98 -8.60
N ALA A 131 -33.37 -9.09 -8.67
CA ALA A 131 -33.96 -10.43 -8.56
C ALA A 131 -34.64 -10.65 -7.19
N ALA A 132 -33.99 -10.22 -6.09
CA ALA A 132 -34.53 -10.36 -4.74
C ALA A 132 -35.74 -9.45 -4.42
N ALA A 133 -35.99 -8.41 -5.22
CA ALA A 133 -37.11 -7.50 -5.04
C ALA A 133 -38.38 -7.93 -5.82
N THR A 134 -38.26 -8.98 -6.64
CA THR A 134 -39.36 -9.54 -7.45
C THR A 134 -39.92 -10.84 -6.85
N GLU A 135 -39.29 -11.33 -5.76
CA GLU A 135 -39.75 -12.42 -4.89
C GLU A 135 -40.43 -11.86 -3.64
#